data_AF-A0A958HNI3-F1
#
_entry.id   AF-A0A958HNI3-F1
#
_cell.length_a   1.000
_cell.length_b   1.000
_cell.length_c   1.000
_cell.angle_alpha   90.00
_cell.angle_beta   90.00
_cell.angle_gamma   90.00
#
_symmetry.space_group_name_H-M   'P 1'
#
loop_
_entity.id
_entity.type
_entity.pdbx_description
1 polymer ?
#
loop_
_entity_poly.entity_id
_entity_poly.type
_entity_poly.pdbx_seq_one_letter_code
_entity_poly.pdbx_strand_id
1 'polypeptide(L)'
;KGLADCIESGFCKYDKDTEMVWVMEMAGWQIAKELKASDNRCAGIQKDYDALPANPFLVEFFDRYENQFHLTRCRSYEGASEPLPSQEQEQEQEQEQEQEQEQEQESSLRSESSSPKASDSQSGKNVHQHPATERLMTAVLDAYHEILPNCQHVAVLNPKRRKRITAADKLARQVCKQQGWAYEPAV
;
A
#
# COMPACT_ATOMS: atom_id res chain seq x y z
N LYS A 1 7.50 -36.45 -8.68
CA LYS A 1 8.82 -36.36 -9.33
C LYS A 1 9.35 -34.93 -9.29
N GLY A 2 8.65 -33.93 -9.85
CA GLY A 2 9.15 -32.54 -9.88
C GLY A 2 9.65 -31.93 -8.56
N LEU A 3 8.93 -32.06 -7.43
CA LEU A 3 9.40 -31.48 -6.15
C LEU A 3 10.73 -32.08 -5.68
N ALA A 4 10.93 -33.38 -5.85
CA ALA A 4 12.18 -34.04 -5.46
C ALA A 4 13.37 -33.51 -6.27
N ASP A 5 13.18 -33.32 -7.58
CA ASP A 5 14.20 -32.77 -8.48
C ASP A 5 14.53 -31.29 -8.10
N CYS A 6 13.52 -30.52 -7.68
CA CYS A 6 13.72 -29.16 -7.17
C CYS A 6 14.52 -29.13 -5.86
N ILE A 7 14.31 -30.11 -4.98
CA ILE A 7 15.07 -30.22 -3.73
C ILE A 7 16.52 -30.64 -4.03
N GLU A 8 16.72 -31.64 -4.89
CA GLU A 8 18.04 -32.14 -5.26
C GLU A 8 18.89 -31.07 -5.96
N SER A 9 18.27 -30.23 -6.77
CA SER A 9 18.94 -29.08 -7.42
C SER A 9 19.16 -27.87 -6.50
N GLY A 10 18.68 -27.92 -5.25
CA GLY A 10 18.77 -26.81 -4.30
C GLY A 10 17.85 -25.62 -4.62
N PHE A 11 16.85 -25.82 -5.49
CA PHE A 11 15.87 -24.78 -5.84
C PHE A 11 14.91 -24.48 -4.69
N CYS A 12 14.52 -25.51 -3.94
CA CYS A 12 13.68 -25.37 -2.76
C CYS A 12 14.04 -26.35 -1.64
N LYS A 13 13.56 -26.06 -0.44
CA LYS A 13 13.54 -26.96 0.71
C LYS A 13 12.09 -27.29 1.04
N TYR A 14 11.87 -28.52 1.49
CA TYR A 14 10.56 -28.97 1.97
C TYR A 14 10.73 -29.62 3.33
N ASP A 15 9.90 -29.20 4.27
CA ASP A 15 9.78 -29.81 5.58
C ASP A 15 8.47 -30.59 5.65
N LYS A 16 8.56 -31.86 6.05
CA LYS A 16 7.41 -32.75 6.06
C LYS A 16 6.49 -32.51 7.26
N ASP A 17 7.05 -32.11 8.39
CA ASP A 17 6.30 -32.00 9.65
C ASP A 17 5.41 -30.75 9.66
N THR A 18 5.91 -29.64 9.12
CA THR A 18 5.16 -28.39 8.97
C THR A 18 4.48 -28.25 7.60
N GLU A 19 4.70 -29.21 6.70
CA GLU A 19 4.29 -29.18 5.28
C GLU A 19 4.72 -27.89 4.55
N MET A 20 5.78 -27.23 5.03
CA MET A 20 6.27 -25.98 4.47
C MET A 20 7.25 -26.22 3.34
N VAL A 21 7.11 -25.44 2.27
CA VAL A 21 8.10 -25.35 1.18
C VAL A 21 8.71 -23.97 1.21
N TRP A 22 10.04 -23.88 1.24
CA TRP A 22 10.77 -22.64 1.02
C TRP A 22 11.50 -22.68 -0.32
N VAL A 23 11.21 -21.72 -1.19
CA VAL A 23 11.91 -21.55 -2.47
C VAL A 23 12.99 -20.49 -2.30
N MET A 24 14.26 -20.90 -2.41
CA MET A 24 15.41 -20.16 -1.85
C MET A 24 15.50 -18.71 -2.30
N GLU A 25 15.34 -18.45 -3.60
CA GLU A 25 15.52 -17.14 -4.23
C GLU A 25 14.21 -16.39 -4.54
N MET A 26 13.06 -17.00 -4.25
CA MET A 26 11.78 -16.51 -4.78
C MET A 26 11.44 -15.11 -4.28
N ALA A 27 11.77 -14.77 -3.03
CA ALA A 27 11.53 -13.43 -2.49
C ALA A 27 12.33 -12.35 -3.25
N GLY A 28 13.58 -12.66 -3.65
CA GLY A 28 14.40 -11.78 -4.48
C GLY A 28 13.79 -11.52 -5.87
N TRP A 29 13.15 -12.53 -6.46
CA TRP A 29 12.49 -12.41 -7.76
C TRP A 29 11.12 -11.71 -7.68
N GLN A 30 10.34 -11.97 -6.63
CA GLN A 30 8.99 -11.44 -6.49
C GLN A 30 8.95 -10.01 -5.96
N ILE A 31 9.87 -9.66 -5.05
CA ILE A 31 9.85 -8.36 -4.37
C ILE A 31 10.87 -7.42 -5.02
N ALA A 32 12.17 -7.75 -4.88
CA ALA A 32 13.32 -7.04 -5.41
C ALA A 32 14.61 -7.77 -5.02
N LYS A 33 15.72 -7.50 -5.73
CA LYS A 33 17.05 -7.97 -5.30
C LYS A 33 17.48 -7.36 -3.96
N GLU A 34 17.14 -6.10 -3.74
CA GLU A 34 17.44 -5.34 -2.53
C GLU A 34 16.46 -4.16 -2.42
N LEU A 35 16.13 -3.77 -1.20
CA LEU A 35 15.32 -2.59 -0.88
C LEU A 35 16.18 -1.52 -0.22
N LYS A 36 15.78 -0.26 -0.36
CA LYS A 36 16.34 0.80 0.48
C LYS A 36 15.76 0.66 1.89
N ALA A 37 16.52 1.01 2.92
CA ALA A 37 16.05 0.98 4.30
C ALA A 37 14.78 1.84 4.54
N SER A 38 14.59 2.90 3.74
CA SER A 38 13.40 3.76 3.79
C SER A 38 12.20 3.22 2.99
N ASP A 39 12.29 2.05 2.37
CA ASP A 39 11.20 1.47 1.58
C ASP A 39 10.18 0.81 2.53
N ASN A 40 8.93 1.26 2.48
CA ASN A 40 7.84 0.76 3.31
C ASN A 40 7.56 -0.74 3.14
N ARG A 41 8.04 -1.35 2.04
CA ARG A 41 7.95 -2.81 1.86
C ARG A 41 8.80 -3.58 2.87
N CYS A 42 9.88 -3.01 3.41
CA CYS A 42 10.69 -3.67 4.45
C CYS A 42 9.81 -4.02 5.68
N ALA A 43 9.01 -3.06 6.14
CA ALA A 43 8.06 -3.27 7.24
C ALA A 43 6.97 -4.29 6.89
N GLY A 44 6.49 -4.29 5.64
CA GLY A 44 5.54 -5.29 5.15
C GLY A 44 6.11 -6.70 5.17
N ILE A 45 7.35 -6.88 4.69
CA ILE A 45 8.01 -8.20 4.64
C ILE A 45 8.27 -8.72 6.06
N GLN A 46 8.71 -7.87 6.99
CA GLN A 46 8.86 -8.25 8.39
C GLN A 46 7.53 -8.73 8.97
N LYS A 47 6.43 -8.01 8.70
CA LYS A 47 5.08 -8.41 9.14
C LYS A 47 4.65 -9.75 8.55
N ASP A 48 4.89 -9.97 7.26
CA ASP A 48 4.55 -11.24 6.60
C ASP A 48 5.40 -12.39 7.15
N TYR A 49 6.70 -12.19 7.36
CA TYR A 49 7.60 -13.14 8.00
C TYR A 49 7.16 -13.50 9.44
N ASP A 50 6.73 -12.50 10.20
CA ASP A 50 6.25 -12.69 11.57
C ASP A 50 4.92 -13.45 11.62
N ALA A 51 4.09 -13.30 10.59
CA ALA A 51 2.80 -13.99 10.47
C ALA A 51 2.91 -15.45 10.02
N LEU A 52 4.08 -15.90 9.54
CA LEU A 52 4.27 -17.28 9.11
C LEU A 52 4.10 -18.27 10.29
N PRO A 53 3.53 -19.45 10.07
CA PRO A 53 3.57 -20.54 11.04
C PRO A 53 5.01 -20.88 11.43
N ALA A 54 5.21 -21.36 12.67
CA ALA A 54 6.53 -21.83 13.10
C ALA A 54 7.00 -22.96 12.17
N ASN A 55 8.17 -22.78 11.55
CA ASN A 55 8.74 -23.73 10.60
C ASN A 55 10.28 -23.66 10.62
N PRO A 56 10.98 -24.73 10.21
CA PRO A 56 12.44 -24.81 10.33
C PRO A 56 13.18 -23.82 9.40
N PHE A 57 12.51 -23.22 8.43
CA PHE A 57 13.13 -22.31 7.46
C PHE A 57 13.14 -20.84 7.91
N LEU A 58 12.53 -20.50 9.05
CA LEU A 58 12.44 -19.11 9.51
C LEU A 58 13.81 -18.47 9.73
N VAL A 59 14.75 -19.19 10.35
CA VAL A 59 16.11 -18.68 10.59
C VAL A 59 16.85 -18.53 9.28
N GLU A 60 16.80 -19.57 8.42
CA GLU A 60 17.51 -19.53 7.14
C GLU A 60 16.97 -18.45 6.18
N PHE A 61 15.66 -18.20 6.18
CA PHE A 61 15.06 -17.11 5.42
C PHE A 61 15.56 -15.75 5.93
N PHE A 62 15.61 -15.58 7.25
CA PHE A 62 16.10 -14.35 7.87
C PHE A 62 17.56 -14.12 7.49
N ASP A 63 18.44 -15.09 7.71
CA ASP A 63 19.87 -14.98 7.38
C ASP A 63 20.10 -14.64 5.90
N ARG A 64 19.27 -15.19 5.01
CA ARG A 64 19.40 -14.91 3.57
C ARG A 64 19.04 -13.46 3.24
N TYR A 65 17.94 -12.95 3.80
CA TYR A 65 17.32 -11.70 3.35
C TYR A 65 17.43 -10.52 4.30
N GLU A 66 17.99 -10.70 5.52
CA GLU A 66 18.06 -9.66 6.55
C GLU A 66 18.65 -8.36 6.02
N ASN A 67 19.77 -8.43 5.32
CA ASN A 67 20.47 -7.27 4.79
C ASN A 67 19.74 -6.67 3.58
N GLN A 68 19.17 -7.50 2.70
CA GLN A 68 18.53 -7.02 1.47
C GLN A 68 17.16 -6.38 1.71
N PHE A 69 16.43 -6.85 2.73
CA PHE A 69 15.09 -6.36 3.07
C PHE A 69 15.03 -5.65 4.42
N HIS A 70 16.18 -5.38 5.04
CA HIS A 70 16.30 -4.68 6.32
C HIS A 70 15.43 -5.32 7.41
N LEU A 71 15.43 -6.66 7.48
CA LEU A 71 14.73 -7.39 8.54
C LEU A 71 15.46 -7.19 9.86
N THR A 72 14.70 -7.01 10.93
CA THR A 72 15.26 -6.63 12.24
C THR A 72 15.01 -7.66 13.32
N ARG A 73 13.96 -8.48 13.16
CA ARG A 73 13.58 -9.49 14.14
C ARG A 73 13.61 -10.88 13.51
N CYS A 74 14.60 -11.67 13.90
CA CYS A 74 14.68 -13.09 13.59
C CYS A 74 13.74 -13.89 14.49
N ARG A 75 13.17 -14.97 13.96
CA ARG A 75 12.38 -15.94 14.71
C ARG A 75 13.15 -17.25 14.83
N SER A 76 13.40 -17.70 16.05
CA SER A 76 13.96 -19.03 16.30
C SER A 76 12.91 -20.11 16.03
N TYR A 77 13.34 -21.22 15.43
CA TYR A 77 12.58 -22.46 15.40
C TYR A 77 13.12 -23.36 16.52
N GLU A 78 12.57 -23.21 17.72
CA GLU A 78 12.82 -24.11 18.85
C GLU A 78 11.56 -24.94 19.02
N GLY A 79 11.62 -26.21 18.62
CA GLY A 79 10.45 -27.08 18.50
C GLY A 79 9.60 -27.10 19.77
N ALA A 80 8.36 -26.63 19.65
CA ALA A 80 7.25 -26.84 20.57
C ALA A 80 7.57 -26.69 22.07
N SER A 81 7.83 -25.46 22.54
CA SER A 81 7.52 -25.05 23.93
C SER A 81 7.64 -23.54 24.05
N GLU A 82 6.54 -22.81 23.81
CA GLU A 82 6.16 -21.62 24.60
C GLU A 82 4.74 -21.16 24.21
N PRO A 83 3.95 -20.65 25.17
CA PRO A 83 2.51 -20.56 25.05
C PRO A 83 2.08 -19.45 24.09
N LEU A 84 1.04 -19.76 23.31
CA LEU A 84 0.28 -18.83 22.46
C LEU A 84 0.06 -17.49 23.19
N PRO A 85 0.59 -16.35 22.71
CA PRO A 85 0.03 -15.07 23.08
C PRO A 85 -1.35 -14.98 22.41
N SER A 86 -2.38 -15.12 23.23
CA SER A 86 -3.78 -14.93 22.86
C SER A 86 -3.95 -13.64 22.06
N GLN A 87 -4.64 -13.81 20.94
CA GLN A 87 -5.24 -12.77 20.13
C GLN A 87 -6.23 -11.95 20.98
N GLU A 88 -5.81 -10.83 21.57
CA GLU A 88 -6.69 -9.71 21.96
C GLU A 88 -5.84 -8.42 22.07
N GLN A 89 -5.73 -7.64 20.99
CA GLN A 89 -5.97 -6.20 21.10
C GLN A 89 -6.22 -5.55 19.74
N GLU A 90 -7.40 -4.98 19.68
CA GLU A 90 -7.93 -4.15 18.63
C GLU A 90 -7.08 -2.89 18.40
N GLN A 91 -7.09 -2.45 17.14
CA GLN A 91 -7.17 -1.07 16.68
C GLN A 91 -6.84 0.01 17.73
N GLU A 92 -5.73 0.71 17.51
CA GLU A 92 -5.59 2.17 17.67
C GLU A 92 -4.11 2.53 17.62
N GLN A 93 -3.60 2.96 16.46
CA GLN A 93 -2.54 3.97 16.28
C GLN A 93 -2.01 3.95 14.83
N GLU A 94 -2.90 4.23 13.88
CA GLU A 94 -2.50 4.79 12.59
C GLU A 94 -3.01 6.25 12.54
N GLN A 95 -2.50 7.11 13.44
CA GLN A 95 -2.92 8.51 13.41
C GLN A 95 -1.93 9.52 13.99
N GLU A 96 -0.60 9.31 13.92
CA GLU A 96 0.33 10.35 14.39
C GLU A 96 1.55 10.67 13.49
N GLN A 97 1.77 10.00 12.35
CA GLN A 97 2.98 10.26 11.53
C GLN A 97 2.78 10.83 10.12
N GLU A 98 1.60 11.38 9.78
CA GLU A 98 1.43 12.14 8.53
C GLU A 98 1.70 13.66 8.70
N GLN A 99 2.16 14.16 9.86
CA GLN A 99 2.21 15.60 10.15
C GLN A 99 3.58 16.30 9.91
N GLU A 100 4.68 15.59 9.68
CA GLU A 100 5.99 16.25 9.47
C GLU A 100 6.37 16.47 7.99
N GLN A 101 5.64 15.89 7.03
CA GLN A 101 6.02 16.01 5.61
C GLN A 101 5.37 17.20 4.86
N GLU A 102 4.48 17.97 5.50
CA GLU A 102 3.80 19.11 4.87
C GLU A 102 4.54 20.45 5.00
N GLN A 103 5.57 20.59 5.87
CA GLN A 103 6.22 21.91 6.06
C GLN A 103 7.31 22.26 5.03
N GLU A 104 7.91 21.29 4.33
CA GLU A 104 9.02 21.59 3.42
C GLU A 104 8.60 21.98 2.00
N GLN A 105 7.40 21.62 1.53
CA GLN A 105 6.97 21.92 0.16
C GLN A 105 6.27 23.28 -0.01
N GLU A 106 5.82 23.93 1.06
CA GLU A 106 5.08 25.20 0.94
C GLU A 106 6.00 26.44 0.81
N SER A 107 7.30 26.33 1.09
CA SER A 107 8.21 27.48 1.09
C SER A 107 8.72 27.93 -0.28
N SER A 108 8.47 27.18 -1.37
CA SER A 108 9.14 27.42 -2.65
C SER A 108 8.31 28.12 -3.73
N LEU A 109 7.02 28.43 -3.50
CA LEU A 109 6.14 28.95 -4.56
C LEU A 109 5.33 30.19 -4.12
N ARG A 110 6.00 31.28 -3.73
CA ARG A 110 5.30 32.58 -3.66
C ARG A 110 6.22 33.79 -3.79
N SER A 111 6.54 34.13 -5.04
CA SER A 111 6.92 35.48 -5.43
C SER A 111 6.08 35.93 -6.62
N GLU A 112 5.52 37.14 -6.49
CA GLU A 112 4.88 38.00 -7.52
C GLU A 112 3.49 37.54 -8.03
N SER A 113 2.40 38.32 -8.07
CA SER A 113 2.15 39.75 -7.83
C SER A 113 0.62 40.04 -7.78
N SER A 114 0.23 41.03 -6.97
CA SER A 114 -0.90 41.98 -7.07
C SER A 114 -2.39 41.55 -7.14
N SER A 115 -3.09 41.88 -6.03
CA SER A 115 -4.51 42.22 -5.75
C SER A 115 -5.22 43.16 -6.79
N PRO A 116 -6.56 43.46 -6.75
CA PRO A 116 -7.39 43.60 -5.51
C PRO A 116 -8.94 43.31 -5.50
N LYS A 117 -9.40 43.02 -4.25
CA LYS A 117 -10.66 43.43 -3.52
C LYS A 117 -12.03 42.93 -4.05
N ALA A 118 -13.05 42.58 -3.24
CA ALA A 118 -13.41 42.92 -1.85
C ALA A 118 -14.41 41.91 -1.21
N SER A 119 -14.48 41.93 0.13
CA SER A 119 -15.62 41.65 1.06
C SER A 119 -16.21 40.23 1.10
N ASP A 120 -16.62 39.65 2.24
CA ASP A 120 -16.49 39.92 3.67
C ASP A 120 -16.87 38.60 4.40
N SER A 121 -16.47 38.49 5.65
CA SER A 121 -16.48 37.32 6.53
C SER A 121 -17.87 36.75 6.82
N GLN A 122 -18.00 35.42 6.94
CA GLN A 122 -18.31 34.76 8.23
C GLN A 122 -18.36 33.23 8.17
N SER A 123 -17.81 32.65 9.23
CA SER A 123 -17.75 31.26 9.66
C SER A 123 -19.07 30.48 9.58
N GLY A 124 -19.00 29.24 9.09
CA GLY A 124 -20.09 28.26 9.25
C GLY A 124 -19.79 26.94 8.55
N LYS A 125 -19.43 25.92 9.34
CA LYS A 125 -19.35 24.52 8.92
C LYS A 125 -20.67 24.12 8.26
N ASN A 126 -20.67 23.77 6.97
CA ASN A 126 -21.74 22.93 6.45
C ASN A 126 -21.27 22.07 5.28
N VAL A 127 -21.41 20.77 5.48
CA VAL A 127 -21.23 19.70 4.49
C VAL A 127 -22.29 19.92 3.41
N HIS A 128 -21.91 20.55 2.31
CA HIS A 128 -22.63 20.40 1.04
C HIS A 128 -21.67 19.72 0.08
N GLN A 129 -21.76 18.39 0.00
CA GLN A 129 -21.10 17.64 -1.06
C GLN A 129 -21.71 18.13 -2.37
N HIS A 130 -20.87 18.72 -3.21
CA HIS A 130 -21.30 19.27 -4.49
C HIS A 130 -21.76 18.10 -5.39
N PRO A 131 -22.96 18.12 -5.99
CA PRO A 131 -23.52 16.99 -6.72
C PRO A 131 -22.64 16.50 -7.88
N ALA A 132 -21.82 17.38 -8.45
CA ALA A 132 -20.86 17.01 -9.50
C ALA A 132 -19.72 16.11 -8.99
N THR A 133 -19.30 16.25 -7.73
CA THR A 133 -18.23 15.39 -7.17
C THR A 133 -18.77 13.99 -6.92
N GLU A 134 -20.00 13.86 -6.45
CA GLU A 134 -20.63 12.56 -6.23
C GLU A 134 -20.82 11.79 -7.54
N ARG A 135 -21.29 12.46 -8.60
CA ARG A 135 -21.42 11.87 -9.94
C ARG A 135 -20.10 11.35 -10.49
N LEU A 136 -19.02 12.11 -10.34
CA LEU A 136 -17.69 11.67 -10.73
C LEU A 136 -17.29 10.38 -9.98
N MET A 137 -17.56 10.31 -8.68
CA MET A 137 -17.23 9.11 -7.91
C MET A 137 -18.04 7.90 -8.39
N THR A 138 -19.34 8.08 -8.66
CA THR A 138 -20.21 7.03 -9.19
C THR A 138 -19.72 6.54 -10.54
N ALA A 139 -19.49 7.44 -11.50
CA ALA A 139 -19.03 7.05 -12.83
C ALA A 139 -17.68 6.32 -12.83
N VAL A 140 -16.76 6.71 -11.95
CA VAL A 140 -15.47 6.01 -11.78
C VAL A 140 -15.67 4.62 -11.18
N LEU A 141 -16.60 4.45 -10.25
CA LEU A 141 -16.92 3.14 -9.68
C LEU A 141 -17.59 2.23 -10.70
N ASP A 142 -18.56 2.74 -11.46
CA ASP A 142 -19.26 1.99 -12.50
C ASP A 142 -18.26 1.51 -13.57
N ALA A 143 -17.41 2.40 -14.09
CA ALA A 143 -16.37 2.03 -15.04
C ALA A 143 -15.38 1.00 -14.46
N TYR A 144 -15.03 1.11 -13.17
CA TYR A 144 -14.19 0.13 -12.51
C TYR A 144 -14.84 -1.25 -12.45
N HIS A 145 -16.14 -1.34 -12.12
CA HIS A 145 -16.88 -2.60 -12.08
C HIS A 145 -17.08 -3.20 -13.46
N GLU A 146 -17.30 -2.39 -14.49
CA GLU A 146 -17.41 -2.86 -15.88
C GLU A 146 -16.09 -3.44 -16.41
N ILE A 147 -14.97 -2.77 -16.14
CA ILE A 147 -13.65 -3.19 -16.64
C ILE A 147 -13.15 -4.42 -15.87
N LEU A 148 -13.49 -4.56 -14.59
CA LEU A 148 -12.98 -5.61 -13.70
C LEU A 148 -14.11 -6.41 -13.01
N PRO A 149 -14.92 -7.17 -13.77
CA PRO A 149 -16.12 -7.82 -13.25
C PRO A 149 -15.85 -8.96 -12.26
N ASN A 150 -14.64 -9.53 -12.29
CA ASN A 150 -14.23 -10.61 -11.39
C ASN A 150 -13.54 -10.11 -10.11
N CYS A 151 -13.33 -8.80 -9.97
CA CYS A 151 -12.75 -8.21 -8.76
C CYS A 151 -13.82 -7.97 -7.68
N GLN A 152 -13.37 -7.82 -6.43
CA GLN A 152 -14.28 -7.53 -5.33
C GLN A 152 -14.99 -6.20 -5.54
N HIS A 153 -16.32 -6.21 -5.42
CA HIS A 153 -17.15 -5.04 -5.66
C HIS A 153 -16.91 -3.96 -4.59
N VAL A 154 -16.39 -2.81 -5.02
CA VAL A 154 -16.15 -1.66 -4.13
C VAL A 154 -17.48 -0.93 -3.86
N ALA A 155 -18.00 -1.05 -2.63
CA ALA A 155 -19.21 -0.36 -2.19
C ALA A 155 -18.95 0.96 -1.43
N VAL A 156 -17.77 1.11 -0.81
CA VAL A 156 -17.43 2.28 0.01
C VAL A 156 -16.09 2.88 -0.42
N LEU A 157 -16.09 4.20 -0.63
CA LEU A 157 -14.91 4.96 -1.01
C LEU A 157 -14.42 5.82 0.16
N ASN A 158 -13.28 5.48 0.80
CA ASN A 158 -12.72 6.28 1.90
C ASN A 158 -12.41 7.74 1.43
N PRO A 159 -12.57 8.78 2.28
CA PRO A 159 -12.13 10.17 2.02
C PRO A 159 -10.78 10.33 1.30
N LYS A 160 -9.74 9.57 1.67
CA LYS A 160 -8.41 9.60 1.01
C LYS A 160 -8.51 9.18 -0.46
N ARG A 161 -9.28 8.14 -0.76
CA ARG A 161 -9.54 7.68 -2.14
C ARG A 161 -10.37 8.69 -2.92
N ARG A 162 -11.39 9.30 -2.31
CA ARG A 162 -12.18 10.39 -2.93
C ARG A 162 -11.29 11.55 -3.35
N LYS A 163 -10.40 12.02 -2.47
CA LYS A 163 -9.43 13.08 -2.76
C LYS A 163 -8.53 12.73 -3.95
N ARG A 164 -8.03 11.48 -4.00
CA ARG A 164 -7.18 11.00 -5.11
C ARG A 164 -7.93 10.98 -6.44
N ILE A 165 -9.18 10.51 -6.46
CA ILE A 165 -10.01 10.51 -7.68
C ILE A 165 -10.26 11.94 -8.16
N THR A 166 -10.60 12.87 -7.27
CA THR A 166 -10.77 14.28 -7.63
C THR A 166 -9.48 14.90 -8.17
N ALA A 167 -8.32 14.60 -7.58
CA ALA A 167 -7.03 15.08 -8.07
C ALA A 167 -6.72 14.51 -9.48
N ALA A 168 -7.01 13.23 -9.71
CA ALA A 168 -6.83 12.58 -11.00
C ALA A 168 -7.75 13.19 -12.08
N ASP A 169 -9.03 13.47 -11.77
CA ASP A 169 -9.94 14.16 -12.70
C ASP A 169 -9.44 15.56 -13.06
N LYS A 170 -8.93 16.33 -12.10
CA LYS A 170 -8.32 17.64 -12.37
C LYS A 170 -7.10 17.52 -13.30
N LEU A 171 -6.24 16.53 -13.06
CA LEU A 171 -5.07 16.29 -13.90
C LEU A 171 -5.50 15.88 -15.32
N ALA A 172 -6.48 14.99 -15.45
CA ALA A 172 -7.01 14.56 -16.73
C ALA A 172 -7.56 15.74 -17.54
N ARG A 173 -8.35 16.63 -16.91
CA ARG A 173 -8.82 17.88 -17.54
C ARG A 173 -7.68 18.76 -18.02
N GLN A 174 -6.64 18.92 -17.20
CA GLN A 174 -5.48 19.73 -17.54
C GLN A 174 -4.74 19.14 -18.75
N VAL A 175 -4.52 17.83 -18.76
CA VAL A 175 -3.86 17.13 -19.87
C VAL A 175 -4.68 17.24 -21.15
N CYS A 176 -5.99 16.97 -21.09
CA CYS A 176 -6.87 17.12 -22.25
C CYS A 176 -6.83 18.55 -22.80
N LYS A 177 -6.87 19.57 -21.94
CA LYS A 177 -6.75 20.97 -22.35
C LYS A 177 -5.42 21.27 -23.05
N GLN A 178 -4.30 20.76 -22.52
CA GLN A 178 -2.99 20.95 -23.13
C GLN A 178 -2.89 20.29 -24.52
N GLN A 179 -3.52 19.14 -24.70
CA GLN A 179 -3.51 18.37 -25.95
C GLN A 179 -4.63 18.81 -26.93
N GLY A 180 -5.50 19.74 -26.54
CA GLY A 180 -6.66 20.13 -27.33
C GLY A 180 -7.73 19.04 -27.45
N TRP A 181 -7.72 18.05 -26.57
CA TRP A 181 -8.73 16.99 -26.52
C TRP A 181 -9.99 17.46 -25.79
N ALA A 182 -11.14 17.04 -26.31
CA ALA A 182 -12.39 17.17 -25.58
C ALA A 182 -12.32 16.32 -24.31
N TYR A 183 -12.61 16.92 -23.16
CA TYR A 183 -12.79 16.21 -21.91
C TYR A 183 -14.29 16.08 -21.65
N GLU A 184 -14.82 14.87 -21.82
CA GLU A 184 -16.20 14.58 -21.48
C GLU A 184 -16.22 14.04 -20.04
N PRO A 185 -16.64 14.85 -19.04
CA PRO A 185 -16.86 14.30 -17.72
C PRO A 185 -18.01 13.30 -17.85
N ALA A 186 -17.81 12.07 -17.36
CA ALA A 186 -18.87 11.07 -17.31
C ALA A 186 -20.12 11.72 -16.66
N VAL A 187 -21.18 11.83 -17.47
CA VAL A 187 -22.38 12.66 -17.26
C VAL A 187 -23.22 12.15 -16.10
#